data_AF-A0A143X9U1-F1
#
_entry.id   AF-A0A143X9U1-F1
#
_cell.length_a   1.000
_cell.length_b   1.000
_cell.length_c   1.000
_cell.angle_alpha   90.00
_cell.angle_beta   90.00
_cell.angle_gamma   90.00
#
_symmetry.space_group_name_H-M   'P 1'
#
loop_
_entity.id
_entity.type
_entity.pdbx_description
1 polymer ?
#
loop_
_entity_poly.entity_id
_entity_poly.type
_entity_poly.pdbx_seq_one_letter_code
_entity_poly.pdbx_strand_id
1 'polypeptide(L)'
;MARSIKLNGTTTGVELIVDGNVAATFTREKAIDALSFYNALDYHAGDMYKLEEGSCGTIPKGSFDSLEDLVKEIINGINGLTRKDSSTDGGSVAMNQDNAEIDEDIPF
;
A
#
# COMPACT_ATOMS: atom_id res chain seq x y z
N MET A 1 12.97 -3.48 5.56
CA MET A 1 12.73 -3.61 7.01
C MET A 1 11.22 -3.48 7.29
N ALA A 2 10.73 -3.92 8.45
CA ALA A 2 9.31 -3.78 8.79
C ALA A 2 9.09 -2.52 9.63
N ARG A 3 8.21 -1.62 9.17
CA ARG A 3 7.86 -0.36 9.86
C ARG A 3 6.42 -0.39 10.34
N SER A 4 6.17 0.14 11.53
CA SER A 4 4.82 0.25 12.09
C SER A 4 4.27 1.66 11.88
N ILE A 5 3.04 1.74 11.40
CA ILE A 5 2.29 2.98 11.24
C ILE A 5 1.07 2.91 12.13
N LYS A 6 0.81 3.97 12.89
CA LYS A 6 -0.36 4.08 13.77
C LYS A 6 -0.99 5.45 13.64
N LEU A 7 -2.32 5.50 13.70
CA LEU A 7 -3.09 6.73 13.76
C LEU A 7 -3.74 6.88 15.12
N ASN A 8 -3.59 8.04 15.75
CA ASN A 8 -4.29 8.36 16.99
C ASN A 8 -5.04 9.68 16.85
N GLY A 9 -6.35 9.63 17.00
CA GLY A 9 -7.18 10.80 17.17
C GLY A 9 -6.93 11.45 18.53
N THR A 10 -6.65 12.75 18.52
CA THR A 10 -6.46 13.59 19.69
C THR A 10 -7.59 14.63 19.79
N THR A 11 -7.52 15.50 20.79
CA THR A 11 -8.43 16.65 20.94
C THR A 11 -8.27 17.67 19.81
N THR A 12 -7.07 17.79 19.26
CA THR A 12 -6.72 18.82 18.26
C THR A 12 -6.81 18.28 16.82
N GLY A 13 -6.78 16.97 16.62
CA GLY A 13 -6.67 16.38 15.29
C GLY A 13 -6.26 14.91 15.30
N VAL A 14 -5.45 14.51 14.33
CA VAL A 14 -4.89 13.14 14.21
C VAL A 14 -3.39 13.20 14.27
N GLU A 15 -2.79 12.34 15.10
CA GLU A 15 -1.36 12.06 15.09
C GLU A 15 -1.08 10.85 14.21
N LEU A 16 -0.13 11.00 13.29
CA LEU A 16 0.48 9.92 12.55
C LEU A 16 1.78 9.53 13.26
N ILE A 17 1.86 8.27 13.65
CA ILE A 17 2.95 7.71 14.43
C ILE A 17 3.64 6.67 13.56
N VAL A 18 4.95 6.79 13.37
CA VAL A 18 5.79 5.84 12.64
C VAL A 18 6.85 5.29 13.59
N ASP A 19 6.92 3.97 13.72
CA ASP A 19 7.82 3.25 14.63
C ASP A 19 7.76 3.78 16.08
N GLY A 20 6.56 4.16 16.53
CA GLY A 20 6.32 4.68 17.88
C GLY A 20 6.63 6.18 18.08
N ASN A 21 7.10 6.88 17.05
CA ASN A 21 7.37 8.32 17.10
C ASN A 21 6.31 9.11 16.35
N VAL A 22 5.85 10.23 16.90
CA VAL A 22 4.91 11.14 16.20
C VAL A 22 5.63 11.78 15.02
N ALA A 23 5.27 11.34 13.82
CA ALA A 23 5.84 11.83 12.56
C ALA A 23 5.13 13.10 12.07
N ALA A 24 3.81 13.19 12.27
CA ALA A 24 3.04 14.39 11.97
C ALA A 24 1.77 14.50 12.82
N THR A 25 1.29 15.73 12.97
CA THR A 25 -0.01 16.02 13.60
C THR A 25 -0.87 16.83 12.64
N PHE A 26 -2.00 16.26 12.23
CA PHE A 26 -2.99 16.86 11.36
C PHE A 26 -4.09 17.50 12.18
N THR A 27 -4.06 18.82 12.32
CA THR A 27 -5.07 19.59 13.06
C THR A 27 -6.38 19.71 12.28
N ARG A 28 -7.52 19.72 12.96
CA ARG A 28 -8.85 19.88 12.31
C ARG A 28 -9.05 21.20 11.56
N GLU A 29 -8.26 22.22 11.90
CA GLU A 29 -8.39 23.57 11.34
C GLU A 29 -7.88 23.67 9.88
N LYS A 30 -7.12 22.68 9.43
CA LYS A 30 -6.47 22.69 8.12
C LYS A 30 -6.77 21.40 7.37
N ALA A 31 -6.94 21.52 6.06
CA ALA A 31 -6.96 20.35 5.20
C ALA A 31 -5.62 19.62 5.30
N ILE A 32 -5.67 18.29 5.24
CA ILE A 32 -4.47 17.46 5.19
C ILE A 32 -3.84 17.65 3.81
N ASP A 33 -2.64 18.24 3.80
CA ASP A 33 -1.85 18.35 2.58
C ASP A 33 -1.27 16.98 2.21
N ALA A 34 -1.51 16.55 0.97
CA ALA A 34 -1.14 15.22 0.50
C ALA A 34 0.39 15.01 0.48
N LEU A 35 1.17 16.05 0.16
CA LEU A 35 2.63 15.97 0.14
C LEU A 35 3.19 15.84 1.55
N SER A 36 2.68 16.66 2.48
CA SER A 36 3.05 16.60 3.90
C SER A 36 2.69 15.25 4.52
N PHE A 37 1.52 14.71 4.16
CA PHE A 37 1.10 13.38 4.57
C PHE A 37 2.03 12.28 4.04
N TYR A 38 2.36 12.32 2.74
CA TYR A 38 3.29 11.38 2.13
C TYR A 38 4.68 11.41 2.79
N ASN A 39 5.24 12.60 3.00
CA ASN A 39 6.55 12.76 3.64
C ASN A 39 6.55 12.25 5.09
N ALA A 40 5.44 12.44 5.81
CA ALA A 40 5.32 12.00 7.20
C ALA A 40 5.23 10.48 7.36
N LEU A 41 4.82 9.74 6.32
CA LEU A 41 4.81 8.28 6.34
C LEU A 41 6.23 7.68 6.24
N ASP A 42 7.22 8.51 5.88
CA ASP A 42 8.63 8.16 5.83
C ASP A 42 8.90 6.90 4.98
N TYR A 43 8.31 6.90 3.78
CA TYR A 43 8.36 5.77 2.87
C TYR A 43 9.75 5.58 2.24
N HIS A 44 10.28 4.38 2.41
CA HIS A 44 11.50 3.87 1.81
C HIS A 44 11.23 2.62 0.96
N ALA A 45 11.91 2.52 -0.17
CA ALA A 45 11.83 1.36 -1.06
C ALA A 45 12.43 0.10 -0.39
N GLY A 46 11.76 -1.04 -0.55
CA GLY A 46 12.17 -2.31 0.05
C GLY A 46 11.72 -2.52 1.51
N ASP A 47 11.03 -1.55 2.09
CA ASP A 47 10.39 -1.69 3.39
C ASP A 47 8.99 -2.31 3.27
N MET A 48 8.55 -2.94 4.35
CA MET A 48 7.19 -3.40 4.53
C MET A 48 6.54 -2.59 5.64
N TYR A 49 5.30 -2.19 5.43
CA TYR A 49 4.57 -1.35 6.37
C TYR A 49 3.42 -2.14 6.97
N LYS A 50 3.16 -1.94 8.25
CA LYS A 50 2.01 -2.50 8.95
C LYS A 50 1.24 -1.38 9.62
N LEU A 51 -0.06 -1.37 9.40
CA LEU A 51 -0.97 -0.51 10.15
C LEU A 51 -1.27 -1.19 11.51
N GLU A 52 -0.99 -0.48 12.60
CA GLU A 52 -1.35 -0.87 13.95
C GLU A 52 -2.68 -0.27 14.37
N GLU A 53 -3.34 -0.93 15.31
CA GLU A 53 -4.63 -0.49 15.82
C GLU A 53 -4.49 0.86 16.55
N GLY A 54 -5.13 1.85 15.94
CA GLY A 54 -5.22 3.21 16.42
C GLY A 54 -6.33 3.42 17.46
N SER A 55 -6.44 4.64 17.95
CA SER A 55 -7.64 5.08 18.67
C SER A 55 -8.22 6.31 17.99
N CYS A 56 -9.54 6.33 17.75
CA CYS A 56 -10.20 7.52 17.20
C CYS A 56 -10.25 8.70 18.19
N GLY A 57 -10.02 8.44 19.49
CA GLY A 57 -10.02 9.45 20.54
C GLY A 57 -11.28 10.31 20.54
N THR A 58 -11.12 11.62 20.28
CA THR A 58 -12.24 12.57 20.23
C THR A 58 -12.75 12.86 18.81
N ILE A 59 -12.18 12.21 17.79
CA ILE A 59 -12.61 12.38 16.40
C ILE A 59 -13.87 11.54 16.14
N PRO A 60 -14.86 12.07 15.39
CA PRO A 60 -15.98 11.28 14.92
C PRO A 60 -15.50 10.01 14.21
N LYS A 61 -15.96 8.86 14.70
CA LYS A 61 -15.51 7.55 14.23
C LYS A 61 -15.55 7.41 12.71
N GLY A 62 -16.63 7.84 12.04
CA GLY A 62 -16.73 7.74 10.57
C GLY A 62 -15.64 8.51 9.80
N SER A 63 -15.21 9.67 10.29
CA SER A 63 -14.12 10.45 9.65
C SER A 63 -12.75 9.85 9.94
N PHE A 64 -12.56 9.30 11.15
CA PHE A 64 -11.34 8.61 11.52
C PHE A 64 -11.18 7.30 10.73
N ASP A 65 -12.23 6.48 10.67
CA ASP A 65 -12.26 5.22 9.95
C ASP A 65 -11.92 5.42 8.46
N SER A 66 -12.45 6.50 7.84
CA SER A 66 -12.16 6.83 6.44
C SER A 66 -10.68 7.17 6.21
N LEU A 67 -10.05 7.89 7.15
CA LEU A 67 -8.62 8.19 7.08
C LEU A 67 -7.80 6.91 7.31
N GLU A 68 -8.18 6.10 8.29
CA GLU A 68 -7.53 4.81 8.58
C GLU A 68 -7.57 3.87 7.38
N ASP A 69 -8.72 3.76 6.72
CA ASP A 69 -8.89 2.97 5.50
C ASP A 69 -8.01 3.49 4.36
N LEU A 70 -7.90 4.81 4.18
CA LEU A 70 -6.97 5.39 3.19
C LEU A 70 -5.51 4.98 3.47
N VAL A 71 -5.05 5.06 4.72
CA VAL A 71 -3.68 4.67 5.08
C VAL A 71 -3.47 3.18 4.85
N LYS A 72 -4.47 2.36 5.17
CA LYS A 72 -4.46 0.92 4.92
C LYS A 72 -4.35 0.59 3.44
N GLU A 73 -5.09 1.30 2.58
CA GLU A 73 -4.98 1.13 1.13
C GLU A 73 -3.59 1.50 0.59
N ILE A 74 -3.02 2.61 1.06
CA ILE A 74 -1.67 3.03 0.66
C ILE A 74 -0.63 1.98 1.08
N ILE A 75 -0.68 1.50 2.34
CA ILE A 75 0.21 0.45 2.84
C ILE A 75 0.09 -0.83 2.02
N ASN A 76 -1.14 -1.25 1.70
CA ASN A 76 -1.39 -2.44 0.88
C ASN A 76 -0.84 -2.27 -0.54
N GLY A 77 -1.00 -1.08 -1.14
CA GLY A 77 -0.43 -0.74 -2.44
C GLY A 77 1.09 -0.86 -2.45
N ILE A 78 1.76 -0.25 -1.47
CA ILE A 78 3.23 -0.28 -1.35
C ILE A 78 3.74 -1.70 -1.12
N ASN A 79 3.16 -2.42 -0.15
CA ASN A 79 3.55 -3.80 0.12
C ASN A 79 3.31 -4.72 -1.10
N GLY A 80 2.32 -4.41 -1.94
CA GLY A 80 2.05 -5.11 -3.20
C GLY A 80 3.13 -4.88 -4.27
N LEU A 81 3.72 -3.67 -4.32
CA LEU A 81 4.84 -3.37 -5.21
C LEU A 81 6.10 -4.13 -4.79
N THR A 82 6.44 -4.10 -3.49
CA THR A 82 7.62 -4.81 -2.95
C THR A 82 7.56 -6.33 -3.21
N ARG A 83 6.36 -6.91 -3.28
CA ARG A 83 6.15 -8.34 -3.64
C ARG A 83 6.30 -8.63 -5.14
N LYS A 84 6.04 -7.66 -6.02
CA LYS A 84 6.17 -7.85 -7.47
C LYS A 84 7.62 -7.69 -7.93
N ASP A 85 8.39 -6.82 -7.30
CA ASP A 85 9.81 -6.64 -7.62
C ASP A 85 10.69 -7.84 -7.19
N SER A 86 10.17 -8.75 -6.36
CA SER A 86 10.86 -9.99 -6.00
C SER A 86 10.67 -11.14 -7.01
N SER A 87 9.88 -10.93 -8.07
CA SER A 87 9.70 -11.90 -9.16
C SER A 87 10.59 -11.55 -10.34
N THR A 88 11.91 -11.69 -10.16
CA THR A 88 12.82 -11.93 -11.29
C THR A 88 13.25 -13.39 -11.24
N ASP A 89 12.36 -14.27 -11.66
CA ASP A 89 12.67 -15.61 -12.14
C ASP A 89 11.94 -15.70 -13.48
N GLY A 90 12.62 -15.56 -14.63
CA GLY A 90 13.72 -16.41 -15.03
C GLY A 90 13.20 -17.31 -16.15
N GLY A 91 13.14 -16.74 -17.37
CA GLY A 91 13.03 -17.42 -18.66
C GLY A 91 12.23 -18.73 -18.76
N SER A 92 11.07 -18.65 -19.41
CA SER A 92 10.66 -19.65 -20.41
C SER A 92 9.66 -19.00 -21.35
N VAL A 93 10.16 -18.45 -22.45
CA VAL A 93 9.33 -18.23 -23.63
C VAL A 93 9.03 -19.63 -24.17
N ALA A 94 7.89 -20.20 -23.76
CA ALA A 94 7.40 -21.41 -24.39
C ALA A 94 6.96 -21.03 -25.82
N MET A 95 7.87 -21.24 -26.77
CA MET A 95 7.52 -21.31 -28.19
C MET A 95 6.56 -22.48 -28.36
N ASN A 96 5.27 -22.20 -28.53
CA ASN A 96 4.34 -23.17 -29.11
C ASN A 96 4.50 -23.12 -30.63
N GLN A 97 5.43 -23.91 -31.16
CA GLN A 97 5.43 -24.38 -32.53
C GLN A 97 5.40 -25.90 -32.49
N ASP A 98 4.22 -26.49 -32.67
CA ASP A 98 4.02 -27.84 -33.20
C ASP A 98 2.56 -27.93 -33.64
N ASN A 99 2.30 -27.64 -34.92
CA ASN A 99 2.05 -28.64 -35.97
C ASN A 99 0.65 -29.26 -35.87
N ALA A 100 -0.33 -28.56 -36.46
CA ALA A 100 -1.59 -29.18 -36.86
C ALA A 100 -1.30 -30.11 -38.06
N GLU A 101 -1.22 -31.41 -37.79
CA GLU A 101 -1.41 -32.44 -38.80
C GLU A 101 -2.80 -32.24 -39.42
N ILE A 102 -2.85 -31.74 -40.65
CA ILE A 102 -4.02 -31.88 -41.51
C ILE A 102 -3.56 -32.73 -42.70
N ASP A 103 -3.60 -34.04 -42.47
CA ASP A 103 -3.56 -35.07 -43.50
C ASP A 103 -5.00 -35.24 -44.00
N GLU A 104 -5.39 -34.43 -44.99
CA GLU A 104 -6.61 -34.66 -45.77
C GLU A 104 -6.23 -34.71 -47.26
N ASP A 105 -5.81 -35.90 -47.66
CA ASP A 105 -6.19 -36.63 -48.86
C ASP A 105 -6.86 -35.80 -49.99
N ILE A 106 -6.06 -35.44 -50.99
CA ILE A 106 -6.52 -34.80 -52.24
C ILE A 106 -6.61 -35.89 -53.32
N PRO A 107 -7.81 -36.33 -53.75
CA PRO A 107 -7.92 -37.11 -54.97
C PRO A 107 -8.04 -36.19 -56.20
N PHE A 108 -7.27 -36.59 -57.22
CA PHE A 108 -7.04 -35.98 -58.54
C PHE A 108 -8.30 -35.55 -59.33
#